data_AF-A0A7S7LUA2-F1
#
_entry.id   AF-A0A7S7LUA2-F1
#
_cell.length_a   1.000
_cell.length_b   1.000
_cell.length_c   1.000
_cell.angle_alpha   90.00
_cell.angle_beta   90.00
_cell.angle_gamma   90.00
#
_symmetry.space_group_name_H-M   'P 1'
#
loop_
_entity.id
_entity.type
_entity.pdbx_description
1 polymer ?
#
loop_
_entity_poly.entity_id
_entity_poly.type
_entity_poly.pdbx_seq_one_letter_code
_entity_poly.pdbx_strand_id
1 'polypeptide(L)'
;MSSALDRLKNLTNKISSYETARKDNLKILENLYKEIGIDEKVEEFSELFNFKAVNLSGASLLVENLGEIKNGKYLQILAIGYDKDAVVKSKNVSLGYFGKAENVDVELKDKIVEFILRFRFEKSFMTLEHYHTMLLPLKKHNG
;
A
#
# COMPACT_ATOMS: atom_id res chain seq x y z
N MET A 1 -8.86 -31.58 -27.02
CA MET A 1 -8.52 -31.81 -25.60
C MET A 1 -8.22 -30.47 -24.93
N SER A 2 -8.52 -30.24 -23.65
CA SER A 2 -9.83 -29.70 -23.27
C SER A 2 -9.65 -28.25 -22.80
N SER A 3 -10.26 -27.29 -23.49
CA SER A 3 -10.08 -25.85 -23.21
C SER A 3 -10.50 -25.45 -21.79
N ALA A 4 -11.36 -26.23 -21.14
CA ALA A 4 -11.77 -26.04 -19.76
C ALA A 4 -10.64 -26.35 -18.76
N LEU A 5 -9.85 -27.40 -18.99
CA LEU A 5 -8.77 -27.81 -18.09
C LEU A 5 -7.57 -26.87 -18.19
N ASP A 6 -7.30 -26.33 -19.38
CA ASP A 6 -6.28 -25.29 -19.59
C ASP A 6 -6.71 -23.96 -18.98
N ARG A 7 -8.00 -23.59 -19.09
CA ARG A 7 -8.57 -22.43 -18.39
C ARG A 7 -8.48 -22.59 -16.87
N LEU A 8 -8.79 -23.77 -16.34
CA LEU A 8 -8.68 -24.06 -14.91
C LEU A 8 -7.22 -23.94 -14.44
N LYS A 9 -6.26 -24.56 -15.15
CA LYS A 9 -4.83 -24.42 -14.85
C LYS A 9 -4.37 -22.97 -14.87
N ASN A 10 -4.78 -22.20 -15.88
CA ASN A 10 -4.41 -20.79 -15.99
C ASN A 10 -5.00 -19.94 -14.86
N LEU A 11 -6.25 -20.21 -14.45
CA LEU A 11 -6.88 -19.55 -13.30
C LEU A 11 -6.17 -19.92 -11.99
N THR A 12 -5.90 -21.19 -11.76
CA THR A 12 -5.19 -21.67 -10.57
C THR A 12 -3.79 -21.06 -10.48
N ASN A 13 -3.03 -21.09 -11.57
CA ASN A 13 -1.69 -20.51 -11.63
C ASN A 13 -1.72 -19.00 -11.33
N LYS A 14 -2.71 -18.29 -11.87
CA LYS A 14 -2.87 -16.86 -11.63
C LYS A 14 -3.21 -16.56 -10.17
N ILE A 15 -4.10 -17.34 -9.54
CA ILE A 15 -4.45 -17.19 -8.12
C ILE A 15 -3.23 -17.47 -7.23
N SER A 16 -2.55 -18.60 -7.43
CA SER A 16 -1.36 -18.97 -6.66
C SER A 16 -0.22 -17.95 -6.81
N SER A 17 -0.07 -17.35 -8.00
CA SER A 17 0.89 -16.27 -8.22
C SER A 17 0.59 -15.01 -7.40
N TYR A 18 -0.69 -14.65 -7.24
CA TYR A 18 -1.07 -13.49 -6.44
C TYR A 18 -0.95 -13.73 -4.94
N GLU A 19 -1.29 -14.93 -4.45
CA GLU A 19 -1.09 -15.29 -3.04
C GLU A 19 0.38 -15.22 -2.66
N THR A 20 1.24 -15.76 -3.52
CA THR A 20 2.70 -15.70 -3.33
C THR A 20 3.18 -14.25 -3.35
N ALA A 21 2.74 -13.46 -4.34
CA ALA A 21 3.10 -12.05 -4.43
C ALA A 21 2.65 -11.23 -3.20
N ARG A 22 1.47 -11.49 -2.63
CA ARG A 22 1.01 -10.83 -1.39
C ARG A 22 1.86 -11.22 -0.19
N LYS A 23 2.18 -12.50 -0.03
CA LYS A 23 3.02 -12.98 1.07
C LYS A 23 4.40 -12.34 1.03
N ASP A 24 5.01 -12.31 -0.14
CA ASP A 24 6.32 -11.68 -0.33
C ASP A 24 6.23 -10.17 -0.12
N ASN A 25 5.18 -9.54 -0.64
CA ASN A 25 4.92 -8.11 -0.46
C ASN A 25 4.81 -7.73 1.02
N LEU A 26 4.04 -8.46 1.82
CA LEU A 26 3.87 -8.21 3.24
C LEU A 26 5.20 -8.31 4.01
N LYS A 27 6.01 -9.32 3.71
CA LYS A 27 7.32 -9.49 4.35
C LYS A 27 8.27 -8.34 4.03
N ILE A 28 8.32 -7.91 2.76
CA ILE A 28 9.17 -6.78 2.34
C ILE A 28 8.64 -5.48 2.95
N LEU A 29 7.33 -5.28 2.95
CA LEU A 29 6.69 -4.10 3.53
C LEU A 29 6.95 -3.98 5.02
N GLU A 30 6.90 -5.09 5.78
CA GLU A 30 7.21 -5.11 7.21
C GLU A 30 8.68 -4.77 7.49
N ASN A 31 9.60 -5.27 6.65
CA ASN A 31 11.01 -4.91 6.77
C ASN A 31 11.22 -3.41 6.50
N LEU A 32 10.67 -2.89 5.40
CA LEU A 32 10.75 -1.46 5.05
C LEU A 32 10.13 -0.57 6.13
N TYR A 33 9.00 -0.99 6.70
CA TYR A 33 8.32 -0.32 7.80
C TYR A 33 9.25 -0.06 8.99
N LYS A 34 10.06 -1.05 9.39
CA LYS A 34 11.08 -0.90 10.44
C LYS A 34 12.29 -0.11 9.95
N GLU A 35 12.81 -0.43 8.75
CA GLU A 35 14.03 0.18 8.23
C GLU A 35 13.93 1.70 8.04
N ILE A 36 12.76 2.22 7.68
CA ILE A 36 12.54 3.66 7.47
C ILE A 36 11.92 4.35 8.70
N GLY A 37 11.77 3.63 9.83
CA GLY A 37 11.33 4.17 11.12
C GLY A 37 9.83 4.49 11.21
N ILE A 38 8.96 3.81 10.48
CA ILE A 38 7.51 4.03 10.60
C ILE A 38 6.97 3.45 11.92
N ASP A 39 7.62 2.42 12.43
CA ASP A 39 7.33 1.77 13.71
C ASP A 39 7.41 2.71 14.90
N GLU A 40 8.18 3.80 14.80
CA GLU A 40 8.24 4.84 15.83
C GLU A 40 6.91 5.61 16.01
N LYS A 41 6.02 5.59 15.01
CA LYS A 41 4.73 6.30 15.04
C LYS A 41 3.51 5.42 14.94
N VAL A 42 3.65 4.26 14.32
CA VAL A 42 2.61 3.25 14.17
C VAL A 42 3.24 2.00 14.75
N GLU A 43 3.03 1.70 16.03
CA GLU A 43 3.83 0.68 16.74
C GLU A 43 3.62 -0.74 16.19
N GLU A 44 2.38 -1.03 15.79
CA GLU A 44 1.99 -2.33 15.29
C GLU A 44 1.85 -2.29 13.76
N PHE A 45 2.58 -3.18 13.07
CA PHE A 45 2.56 -3.22 11.60
C PHE A 45 1.16 -3.37 11.01
N SER A 46 0.29 -4.14 11.68
CA SER A 46 -1.10 -4.33 11.27
C SER A 46 -1.93 -3.03 11.28
N GLU A 47 -1.59 -2.08 12.15
CA GLU A 47 -2.28 -0.80 12.26
C GLU A 47 -2.01 0.11 11.06
N LEU A 48 -0.93 -0.12 10.32
CA LEU A 48 -0.66 0.59 9.06
C LEU A 48 -1.86 0.49 8.11
N PHE A 49 -2.57 -0.63 8.13
CA PHE A 49 -3.72 -0.86 7.27
C PHE A 49 -5.02 -0.21 7.76
N ASN A 50 -5.03 0.41 8.94
CA ASN A 50 -6.15 1.24 9.40
C ASN A 50 -6.23 2.56 8.64
N PHE A 51 -5.11 3.04 8.10
CA PHE A 51 -5.11 4.22 7.23
C PHE A 51 -5.83 3.92 5.91
N LYS A 52 -6.61 4.90 5.44
CA LYS A 52 -7.31 4.82 4.16
C LYS A 52 -6.34 4.86 2.98
N ALA A 53 -5.32 5.70 3.09
CA ALA A 53 -4.32 5.91 2.06
C ALA A 53 -3.00 6.37 2.67
N VAL A 54 -1.91 6.12 1.95
CA VAL A 54 -0.58 6.64 2.24
C VAL A 54 -0.02 7.28 0.96
N ASN A 55 0.56 8.47 1.11
CA ASN A 55 1.07 9.33 0.05
C ASN A 55 2.49 9.82 0.35
N LEU A 56 3.20 10.22 -0.71
CA LEU A 56 4.54 10.82 -0.64
C LEU A 56 4.48 12.29 -1.03
N SER A 57 5.08 13.14 -0.21
CA SER A 57 5.55 14.47 -0.61
C SER A 57 7.04 14.39 -0.92
N GLY A 58 7.54 15.28 -1.78
CA GLY A 58 8.99 15.43 -2.05
C GLY A 58 9.55 14.54 -3.16
N ALA A 59 8.87 13.46 -3.54
CA ALA A 59 9.22 12.65 -4.72
C ALA A 59 7.97 12.23 -5.50
N SER A 60 8.17 11.80 -6.74
CA SER A 60 7.08 11.29 -7.59
C SER A 60 6.76 9.82 -7.31
N LEU A 61 5.48 9.48 -7.44
CA LEU A 61 4.95 8.11 -7.43
C LEU A 61 4.29 7.74 -8.77
N LEU A 62 4.45 8.59 -9.79
CA LEU A 62 3.96 8.32 -11.14
C LEU A 62 4.95 7.40 -11.86
N VAL A 63 4.46 6.57 -12.78
CA VAL A 63 5.28 5.56 -13.46
C VAL A 63 6.35 6.22 -14.34
N GLU A 64 6.01 7.34 -14.96
CA GLU A 64 6.82 8.04 -15.95
C GLU A 64 8.08 8.66 -15.34
N ASN A 65 8.05 8.96 -14.04
CA ASN A 65 9.16 9.57 -13.32
C ASN A 65 9.26 9.10 -11.87
N LEU A 66 9.04 7.81 -11.65
CA LEU A 66 9.00 7.21 -10.32
C LEU A 66 10.26 7.56 -9.51
N GLY A 67 10.07 8.12 -8.31
CA GLY A 67 11.16 8.48 -7.42
C GLY A 67 11.92 9.75 -7.81
N GLU A 68 11.52 10.47 -8.87
CA GLU A 68 12.08 11.79 -9.20
C GLU A 68 11.83 12.78 -8.06
N ILE A 69 12.88 13.46 -7.61
CA ILE A 69 12.84 14.43 -6.51
C ILE A 69 12.18 15.73 -6.95
N LYS A 70 11.36 16.30 -6.07
CA LYS A 70 10.77 17.63 -6.23
C LYS A 70 11.59 18.64 -5.44
N ASN A 71 12.49 19.35 -6.11
CA ASN A 71 13.37 20.35 -5.48
C ASN A 71 12.60 21.38 -4.63
N GLY A 72 13.12 21.67 -3.44
CA GLY A 72 12.51 22.63 -2.50
C GLY A 72 11.29 22.09 -1.77
N LYS A 73 10.97 20.80 -1.91
CA LYS A 73 9.94 20.11 -1.11
C LYS A 73 10.58 19.20 -0.08
N TYR A 74 9.84 18.93 0.99
CA TYR A 74 10.24 17.93 1.98
C TYR A 74 9.80 16.54 1.55
N LEU A 75 10.71 15.57 1.71
CA LEU A 75 10.38 14.15 1.59
C LEU A 75 9.63 13.72 2.85
N GLN A 76 8.35 13.39 2.69
CA GLN A 76 7.46 13.12 3.81
C GLN A 76 6.43 12.06 3.44
N ILE A 77 6.23 11.09 4.34
CA ILE A 77 5.17 10.10 4.23
C ILE A 77 3.95 10.63 5.01
N LEU A 78 2.82 10.70 4.31
CA LEU A 78 1.56 11.21 4.84
C LEU A 78 0.47 10.13 4.70
N ALA A 79 -0.18 9.79 5.81
CA ALA A 79 -1.32 8.90 5.83
C ALA A 79 -2.63 9.66 6.02
N ILE A 80 -3.71 9.11 5.48
CA ILE A 80 -5.08 9.61 5.68
C ILE A 80 -5.78 8.65 6.63
N GLY A 81 -5.96 9.08 7.88
CA GLY A 81 -6.78 8.36 8.85
C GLY A 81 -8.27 8.55 8.58
N TYR A 82 -9.09 7.65 9.13
CA TYR A 82 -10.53 7.84 9.18
C TYR A 82 -11.00 7.82 10.62
N ASP A 83 -11.51 8.95 11.06
CA ASP A 83 -12.21 9.05 12.33
C ASP A 83 -13.70 9.14 12.02
N LYS A 84 -14.47 8.14 12.46
CA LYS A 84 -15.91 8.07 12.22
C LYS A 84 -16.68 9.09 13.07
N ASP A 85 -16.10 9.50 14.19
CA ASP A 85 -16.74 10.28 15.22
C ASP A 85 -16.31 11.76 15.20
N ALA A 86 -15.27 12.09 14.43
CA ALA A 86 -14.83 13.46 14.20
C ALA A 86 -15.71 14.23 13.19
N VAL A 87 -15.86 15.54 13.44
CA VAL A 87 -16.50 16.51 12.53
C VAL A 87 -15.78 16.55 11.16
N VAL A 88 -14.45 16.44 11.17
CA VAL A 88 -13.64 16.24 9.96
C VAL A 88 -13.14 14.80 9.95
N LYS A 89 -13.79 13.97 9.13
CA LYS A 89 -13.56 12.52 9.12
C LYS A 89 -12.21 12.08 8.56
N SER A 90 -11.52 12.95 7.83
CA SER A 90 -10.21 12.68 7.22
C SER A 90 -9.15 13.59 7.80
N LYS A 91 -8.16 13.01 8.48
CA LYS A 91 -7.01 13.74 9.01
C LYS A 91 -5.74 13.24 8.33
N ASN A 92 -4.91 14.17 7.86
CA ASN A 92 -3.56 13.85 7.42
C ASN A 92 -2.68 13.65 8.65
N VAL A 93 -1.98 12.51 8.69
CA VAL A 93 -1.03 12.13 9.74
C VAL A 93 0.33 11.98 9.08
N SER A 94 1.34 12.66 9.61
CA SER A 94 2.72 12.45 9.15
C SER A 94 3.26 11.16 9.75
N LEU A 95 3.56 10.18 8.90
CA LEU A 95 4.19 8.92 9.32
C LEU A 95 5.72 9.02 9.36
N GLY A 96 6.33 9.86 8.50
CA GLY A 96 7.78 10.06 8.50
C GLY A 96 8.16 11.36 7.81
N TYR A 97 9.20 12.03 8.33
CA TYR A 97 9.77 13.25 7.76
C TYR A 97 11.28 13.05 7.63
N PHE A 98 11.80 13.20 6.41
CA PHE A 98 13.18 12.82 6.08
C PHE A 98 14.05 14.02 5.67
N GLY A 99 13.52 15.25 5.78
CA GLY A 99 14.21 16.47 5.38
C GLY A 99 13.89 16.91 3.96
N LYS A 100 14.67 17.87 3.44
CA LYS A 100 14.52 18.38 2.07
C LYS A 100 14.84 17.27 1.09
N ALA A 101 13.96 17.06 0.12
CA ALA A 101 14.04 15.90 -0.77
C ALA A 101 15.34 15.86 -1.56
N GLU A 102 15.87 17.02 -1.99
CA GLU A 102 17.17 17.14 -2.66
C GLU A 102 18.38 16.72 -1.81
N ASN A 103 18.23 16.62 -0.49
CA ASN A 103 19.30 16.27 0.44
C ASN A 103 19.15 14.84 0.99
N VAL A 104 18.07 14.13 0.65
CA VAL A 104 17.86 12.75 1.13
C VAL A 104 18.73 11.82 0.31
N ASP A 105 19.41 10.90 1.00
CA ASP A 105 20.16 9.83 0.38
C ASP A 105 19.29 9.03 -0.62
N VAL A 106 19.86 8.68 -1.77
CA VAL A 106 19.13 8.04 -2.87
C VAL A 106 18.59 6.67 -2.45
N GLU A 107 19.35 5.89 -1.69
CA GLU A 107 18.92 4.57 -1.23
C GLU A 107 17.75 4.70 -0.23
N LEU A 108 17.84 5.65 0.71
CA LEU A 108 16.74 5.92 1.64
C LEU A 108 15.48 6.38 0.90
N LYS A 109 15.61 7.27 -0.08
CA LYS A 109 14.49 7.71 -0.93
C LYS A 109 13.84 6.53 -1.65
N ASP A 110 14.65 5.64 -2.24
CA ASP A 110 14.13 4.49 -2.98
C ASP A 110 13.39 3.51 -2.06
N LYS A 111 13.89 3.27 -0.84
CA LYS A 111 13.17 2.49 0.19
C LYS A 111 11.83 3.12 0.56
N ILE A 112 11.78 4.44 0.71
CA ILE A 112 10.53 5.18 1.00
C ILE A 112 9.52 5.04 -0.15
N VAL A 113 9.99 5.16 -1.39
CA VAL A 113 9.14 4.98 -2.58
C VAL A 113 8.61 3.55 -2.64
N GLU A 114 9.48 2.55 -2.46
CA GLU A 114 9.08 1.14 -2.43
C GLU A 114 8.05 0.87 -1.33
N PHE A 115 8.29 1.36 -0.11
CA PHE A 115 7.38 1.21 1.02
C PHE A 115 5.95 1.65 0.65
N ILE A 116 5.81 2.81 0.01
CA ILE A 116 4.49 3.33 -0.37
C ILE A 116 3.84 2.46 -1.45
N LEU A 117 4.61 2.00 -2.44
CA LEU A 117 4.09 1.11 -3.49
C LEU A 117 3.63 -0.23 -2.91
N ARG A 118 4.43 -0.82 -2.02
CA ARG A 118 4.12 -2.08 -1.31
C ARG A 118 2.88 -1.95 -0.43
N PHE A 119 2.74 -0.84 0.29
CA PHE A 119 1.53 -0.52 1.05
C PHE A 119 0.31 -0.44 0.13
N ARG A 120 0.40 0.33 -0.97
CA ARG A 120 -0.71 0.51 -1.92
C ARG A 120 -1.11 -0.79 -2.60
N PHE A 121 -0.14 -1.64 -2.91
CA PHE A 121 -0.37 -2.97 -3.45
C PHE A 121 -1.24 -3.78 -2.48
N GLU A 122 -0.82 -3.93 -1.23
CA GLU A 122 -1.58 -4.70 -0.24
C GLU A 122 -2.95 -4.08 0.05
N LYS A 123 -3.02 -2.76 0.22
CA LYS A 123 -4.28 -2.05 0.46
C LYS A 123 -5.30 -2.27 -0.66
N SER A 124 -4.84 -2.40 -1.91
CA SER A 124 -5.69 -2.69 -3.05
C SER A 124 -6.30 -4.09 -2.97
N PHE A 125 -5.53 -5.10 -2.55
CA PHE A 125 -6.05 -6.46 -2.32
C PHE A 125 -7.04 -6.50 -1.17
N MET A 126 -6.75 -5.84 -0.05
CA MET A 126 -7.70 -5.74 1.07
C MET A 126 -9.02 -5.09 0.63
N THR A 127 -8.94 -4.06 -0.21
CA THR A 127 -10.13 -3.39 -0.77
C THR A 127 -10.92 -4.34 -1.68
N LEU A 128 -10.25 -5.09 -2.54
CA LEU A 128 -10.89 -6.11 -3.39
C LEU A 128 -11.60 -7.18 -2.55
N GLU A 129 -10.94 -7.71 -1.53
CA GLU A 129 -11.47 -8.72 -0.62
C GLU A 129 -12.68 -8.21 0.17
N HIS A 130 -12.62 -6.96 0.63
CA HIS A 130 -13.74 -6.28 1.28
C HIS A 130 -14.98 -6.24 0.38
N TYR A 131 -14.84 -5.77 -0.86
CA TYR A 131 -15.97 -5.72 -1.79
C TYR A 131 -16.45 -7.11 -2.21
N HIS A 132 -15.55 -8.07 -2.40
CA HIS A 132 -15.92 -9.45 -2.65
C HIS A 132 -16.83 -9.98 -1.53
N THR A 133 -16.46 -9.72 -0.28
CA THR A 133 -17.23 -10.12 0.92
C THR A 133 -18.58 -9.42 0.99
N MET A 134 -18.62 -8.10 0.74
CA MET A 134 -19.87 -7.32 0.74
C MET A 134 -20.88 -7.81 -0.31
N LEU A 135 -20.41 -8.34 -1.44
CA LEU A 135 -21.25 -8.83 -2.51
C LEU A 135 -21.81 -10.25 -2.25
N LEU A 136 -21.23 -11.03 -1.32
CA LEU A 136 -21.66 -12.42 -1.06
C LEU A 136 -23.13 -12.55 -0.66
N PRO A 137 -23.68 -11.75 0.27
CA PRO A 137 -25.10 -11.84 0.63
C PRO A 137 -26.03 -11.49 -0.54
N LEU A 138 -25.64 -10.53 -1.38
CA LEU A 138 -26.44 -10.06 -2.51
C LEU A 138 -26.60 -11.12 -3.61
N LYS A 139 -25.61 -12.00 -3.78
CA LYS A 139 -25.70 -13.13 -4.72
C LYS A 139 -26.73 -14.19 -4.31
N LYS A 140 -27.00 -14.35 -3.01
CA LYS A 140 -27.95 -15.35 -2.49
C LYS A 140 -29.42 -14.98 -2.74
N HIS A 141 -29.71 -13.74 -3.12
CA HIS A 141 -31.07 -13.28 -3.42
C HIS A 141 -31.47 -13.39 -4.91
N ASN A 142 -30.53 -13.81 -5.77
CA ASN A 142 -30.74 -13.94 -7.22
C ASN A 142 -30.73 -15.41 -7.70
N GLY A 143 -30.96 -16.36 -6.80
CA GLY A 143 -31.02 -17.80 -7.09
C GLY A 143 -32.37 -18.38 -6.72
#